data_AF-A0A7X3M3C2-F1
#
_entry.id   AF-A0A7X3M3C2-F1
#
_cell.length_a   1.000
_cell.length_b   1.000
_cell.length_c   1.000
_cell.angle_alpha   90.00
_cell.angle_beta   90.00
_cell.angle_gamma   90.00
#
_symmetry.space_group_name_H-M   'P 1'
#
loop_
_entity.id
_entity.type
_entity.pdbx_description
1 polymer ?
#
loop_
_entity_poly.entity_id
_entity_poly.type
_entity_poly.pdbx_seq_one_letter_code
_entity_poly.pdbx_strand_id
1 'polypeptide(L)' 'MPKFLERFLSMPGRLMQSINQQDIEQSNDSKIITDANGNAWLNMSNPQVRDSMQARMKELAAKR' A
#
# COMPACT_ATOMS: atom_id res chain seq x y z
N MET A 1 -20.79 17.63 41.41
CA MET A 1 -21.08 17.45 39.97
C MET A 1 -19.81 17.78 39.21
N PRO A 2 -19.21 16.81 38.50
CA PRO A 2 -19.24 16.92 37.04
C PRO A 2 -19.31 15.54 36.35
N LYS A 3 -20.47 15.17 35.81
CA LYS A 3 -20.67 13.96 34.98
C LYS A 3 -20.61 14.24 33.47
N PHE A 4 -20.02 15.37 33.06
CA PHE A 4 -20.09 15.83 31.66
C PHE A 4 -18.78 15.71 30.87
N LEU A 5 -17.67 15.34 31.51
CA LEU A 5 -16.37 15.16 30.84
C LEU A 5 -16.12 13.74 30.31
N GLU A 6 -16.85 12.73 30.78
CA GLU A 6 -16.63 11.33 30.36
C GLU A 6 -17.21 10.98 28.97
N ARG A 7 -18.12 11.79 28.42
CA ARG A 7 -18.87 11.42 27.21
C ARG A 7 -18.19 11.81 25.88
N PHE A 8 -17.11 12.60 25.92
CA PHE A 8 -16.37 13.00 24.73
C PHE A 8 -15.14 12.14 24.44
N LEU A 9 -14.70 11.31 25.39
CA LEU A 9 -13.51 10.45 25.20
C LEU A 9 -13.84 9.06 24.65
N SER A 10 -15.11 8.73 24.43
CA SER A 10 -15.53 7.34 24.16
C SER A 10 -15.57 6.91 22.68
N MET A 11 -15.13 7.75 21.72
CA MET A 11 -15.13 7.33 20.30
C MET A 11 -13.83 7.61 19.52
N PRO A 12 -12.63 7.22 20.00
CA PRO A 12 -11.45 7.19 19.13
C PRO A 12 -11.54 6.09 18.07
N GLY A 13 -12.43 5.10 18.25
CA GLY A 13 -12.57 3.95 17.34
C GLY A 13 -13.19 4.27 15.97
N ARG A 14 -14.03 5.30 15.84
CA ARG A 14 -14.67 5.64 14.55
C ARG A 14 -13.78 6.43 13.61
N LEU A 15 -12.85 7.24 14.14
CA LEU A 15 -11.92 8.00 13.29
C LEU A 15 -10.89 7.08 12.62
N MET A 16 -10.37 6.08 13.33
CA MET A 16 -9.41 5.12 12.73
C MET A 16 -10.00 4.27 11.61
N GLN A 17 -11.30 3.98 11.65
CA GLN A 17 -11.96 3.20 10.59
C GLN A 17 -12.00 3.94 9.26
N SER A 18 -12.08 5.28 9.28
CA SER A 18 -12.14 6.10 8.05
C SER A 18 -10.81 6.22 7.31
N ILE A 19 -9.68 5.99 8.00
CA ILE A 19 -8.34 6.08 7.39
C ILE A 19 -7.99 4.79 6.64
N ASN A 20 -8.46 3.64 7.14
CA ASN A 20 -8.20 2.32 6.55
C ASN A 20 -9.10 1.96 5.35
N GLN A 21 -10.08 2.80 5.01
CA GLN A 21 -11.00 2.60 3.87
C GLN A 21 -10.74 3.57 2.72
N GLN A 22 -9.57 4.21 2.69
CA GLN A 22 -9.07 4.67 1.41
C GLN A 22 -8.79 3.39 0.62
N ASP A 23 -9.73 3.02 -0.24
CA ASP A 23 -9.46 2.18 -1.39
C ASP A 23 -8.05 2.55 -1.86
N ILE A 24 -7.10 1.65 -1.67
CA ILE A 24 -5.74 1.83 -2.16
C ILE A 24 -5.91 1.82 -3.68
N GLU A 25 -6.22 2.99 -4.23
CA GLU A 25 -6.28 3.23 -5.66
C GLU A 25 -4.89 2.90 -6.15
N GLN A 26 -4.77 1.69 -6.66
CA GLN A 26 -3.50 1.10 -7.06
C GLN A 26 -3.11 1.78 -8.36
N SER A 27 -2.50 2.96 -8.25
CA SER A 27 -2.01 3.69 -9.42
C SER A 27 -1.09 2.78 -10.22
N ASN A 28 -1.30 2.76 -11.54
CA ASN A 28 -0.40 2.05 -12.46
C ASN A 28 1.04 2.59 -12.40
N ASP A 29 1.24 3.79 -11.83
CA ASP A 29 2.56 4.38 -11.61
C ASP A 29 3.28 3.82 -10.37
N SER A 30 2.55 3.17 -9.45
CA SER A 30 3.13 2.55 -8.27
C SER A 30 3.98 1.34 -8.64
N LYS A 31 5.22 1.30 -8.18
CA LYS A 31 6.16 0.19 -8.42
C LYS A 31 5.89 -1.04 -7.54
N ILE A 32 5.21 -0.83 -6.42
CA ILE A 32 4.89 -1.85 -5.42
C ILE A 32 3.37 -1.85 -5.21
N ILE A 33 2.81 -3.05 -5.09
CA ILE A 33 1.43 -3.27 -4.70
C ILE A 33 1.47 -3.87 -3.29
N THR A 34 0.59 -3.39 -2.42
CA THR A 34 0.47 -3.87 -1.05
C THR A 34 -0.98 -4.27 -0.81
N ASP A 35 -1.20 -5.46 -0.26
CA ASP A 35 -2.54 -5.89 0.16
C ASP A 35 -2.91 -5.35 1.54
N ALA A 36 -4.16 -5.55 1.94
CA ALA A 36 -4.67 -5.13 3.25
C ALA A 36 -4.02 -5.87 4.44
N ASN A 37 -3.32 -6.98 4.20
CA ASN A 37 -2.59 -7.73 5.22
C ASN A 37 -1.13 -7.24 5.36
N GLY A 38 -0.71 -6.28 4.54
CA GLY A 38 0.65 -5.76 4.50
C GLY A 38 1.63 -6.61 3.66
N ASN A 39 1.16 -7.59 2.90
CA ASN A 39 2.00 -8.30 1.94
C ASN A 39 2.27 -7.38 0.76
N ALA A 40 3.51 -7.38 0.27
CA ALA A 40 3.92 -6.53 -0.84
C ALA A 40 4.52 -7.35 -1.99
N TRP A 41 4.21 -6.95 -3.23
CA TRP A 41 4.81 -7.50 -4.44
C TRP A 41 5.10 -6.41 -5.47
N LEU A 42 5.97 -6.71 -6.43
CA LEU A 42 6.28 -5.80 -7.53
C LEU A 42 5.09 -5.64 -8.46
N ASN A 43 4.79 -4.40 -8.83
CA ASN A 43 3.76 -4.11 -9.83
C ASN A 43 4.28 -4.43 -11.24
N MET A 44 4.02 -5.64 -11.72
CA MET A 44 4.43 -6.04 -13.08
C MET A 44 3.58 -5.39 -14.19
N SER A 45 2.48 -4.73 -13.85
CA SER A 45 1.70 -3.91 -14.78
C SER A 45 2.34 -2.54 -15.03
N ASN A 46 3.24 -2.08 -14.15
CA ASN A 46 4.01 -0.87 -14.35
C ASN A 46 5.10 -1.11 -15.43
N PRO A 47 5.10 -0.34 -16.55
CA PRO A 47 6.06 -0.55 -17.63
C PRO A 47 7.52 -0.43 -17.18
N GLN A 48 7.83 0.54 -16.32
CA GLN A 48 9.20 0.75 -15.84
C GLN A 48 9.72 -0.43 -15.03
N VAL A 49 8.88 -1.03 -14.17
CA VAL A 49 9.24 -2.23 -13.40
C VAL A 49 9.50 -3.40 -14.33
N ARG A 50 8.60 -3.65 -15.29
CA ARG A 50 8.74 -4.73 -16.26
C ARG A 50 10.01 -4.60 -17.11
N ASP A 51 10.25 -3.42 -17.66
CA ASP A 51 11.39 -3.17 -18.54
C ASP A 51 12.71 -3.31 -17.78
N SER A 52 12.76 -2.80 -16.53
CA SER A 52 13.93 -2.94 -15.65
C SER A 52 14.22 -4.42 -15.33
N MET A 53 13.19 -5.20 -15.00
CA MET A 53 13.34 -6.63 -14.73
C MET A 53 13.81 -7.39 -15.97
N GLN A 54 13.23 -7.11 -17.14
CA GLN A 54 13.65 -7.74 -18.39
C GLN A 54 15.09 -7.38 -18.76
N ALA A 55 15.50 -6.12 -18.62
CA ALA A 55 16.87 -5.68 -18.85
C ALA A 55 17.85 -6.44 -17.94
N ARG A 56 17.52 -6.57 -16.66
CA ARG A 56 18.33 -7.33 -15.71
C ARG A 56 18.42 -8.81 -16.07
N MET A 57 17.32 -9.43 -16.50
CA MET A 57 17.34 -10.83 -16.93
C MET A 57 18.21 -11.05 -18.17
N LYS A 58 18.17 -10.12 -19.15
CA LYS A 58 19.06 -10.15 -20.31
C LYS A 58 20.53 -10.02 -19.90
N GLU A 59 20.84 -9.09 -18.99
CA GLU A 59 22.19 -8.92 -18.45
C GLU A 59 22.70 -10.19 -17.76
N LEU A 60 21.86 -10.84 -16.95
CA LEU A 60 22.22 -12.08 -16.26
C LEU A 60 22.39 -13.25 -17.23
N ALA A 61 21.57 -13.34 -18.27
CA ALA A 61 21.69 -14.36 -19.30
C ALA A 61 22.97 -14.19 -20.13
N ALA A 62 23.38 -12.96 -20.42
CA ALA A 62 24.61 -12.66 -21.16
C ALA A 62 25.90 -12.88 -20.34
N LYS A 63 25.79 -13.02 -19.01
CA LYS A 63 26.91 -13.33 -18.11
C LYS A 63 27.14 -14.82 -17.90
N ARG A 64 26.27 -15.68 -18.45
CA ARG A 64 26.44 -17.13 -18.47
C ARG A 64 27.12 -17.55 -19.76
#